data_AF-A0A919ZSJ7-F1
#
_entry.id   AF-A0A919ZSJ7-F1
#
_cell.length_a   1.000
_cell.length_b   1.000
_cell.length_c   1.000
_cell.angle_alpha   90.00
_cell.angle_beta   90.00
_cell.angle_gamma   90.00
#
_symmetry.space_group_name_H-M   'P 1'
#
loop_
_entity.id
_entity.type
_entity.pdbx_description
1 polymer ?
#
loop_
_entity_poly.entity_id
_entity_poly.type
_entity_poly.pdbx_seq_one_letter_code
_entity_poly.pdbx_strand_id
1 'polypeptide(L)'
;MWRRHIKEAWDYKCAYCGEYGDTIDHVHPQTFGGRDELPNMICCCSDCNTAKSHDEVEIWYFQQDFFNQDRWNKIEQWRDNRAPAQRKRYIRGREGIPTKCIVL
;
A
#
# COMPACT_ATOMS: atom_id res chain seq x y z
N MET A 1 16.83 -9.01 11.74
CA MET A 1 16.85 -7.96 10.69
C MET A 1 15.42 -7.56 10.38
N TRP A 2 15.05 -6.30 10.59
CA TRP A 2 13.65 -5.81 10.55
C TRP A 2 12.97 -5.95 9.17
N ARG A 3 13.74 -5.91 8.07
CA ARG A 3 13.24 -6.15 6.70
C ARG A 3 12.62 -7.53 6.51
N ARG A 4 13.16 -8.57 7.15
CA ARG A 4 12.63 -9.94 7.08
C ARG A 4 11.25 -10.03 7.74
N HIS A 5 11.11 -9.40 8.90
CA HIS A 5 9.85 -9.37 9.65
C HIS A 5 8.71 -8.74 8.85
N ILE A 6 8.99 -7.70 8.06
CA ILE A 6 8.00 -7.11 7.14
C ILE A 6 7.55 -8.16 6.11
N LYS A 7 8.48 -8.86 5.45
CA LYS A 7 8.11 -9.88 4.45
C LYS A 7 7.30 -11.02 5.07
N GLU A 8 7.69 -11.48 6.25
CA GLU A 8 6.97 -12.52 7.01
C GLU A 8 5.55 -12.08 7.41
N ALA A 9 5.37 -10.85 7.89
CA ALA A 9 4.05 -10.34 8.27
C ALA A 9 3.07 -10.19 7.08
N TRP A 10 3.60 -10.16 5.86
CA TRP A 10 2.84 -10.11 4.62
C TRP A 10 2.80 -11.46 3.88
N ASP A 11 3.26 -12.55 4.51
CA ASP A 11 3.31 -13.90 3.92
C ASP A 11 4.10 -13.96 2.60
N TYR A 12 5.11 -13.10 2.44
CA TYR A 12 5.82 -12.90 1.17
C TYR A 12 4.87 -12.62 0.00
N LYS A 13 3.74 -11.97 0.27
CA LYS A 13 2.79 -11.52 -0.75
C LYS A 13 2.87 -10.01 -0.88
N CYS A 14 2.86 -9.56 -2.13
CA CYS A 14 2.84 -8.17 -2.47
C CYS A 14 1.57 -7.51 -1.92
N ALA A 15 1.75 -6.48 -1.12
CA ALA A 15 0.67 -5.67 -0.56
C ALA A 15 -0.24 -5.09 -1.64
N TYR A 16 0.31 -4.84 -2.84
CA TYR A 16 -0.41 -4.30 -3.99
C TYR A 16 -1.13 -5.32 -4.83
N CYS A 17 -0.46 -6.25 -5.53
CA CYS A 17 -1.16 -7.17 -6.44
C CYS A 17 -1.57 -8.50 -5.79
N GLY A 18 -0.91 -8.92 -4.70
CA GLY A 18 -1.13 -10.21 -4.03
C GLY A 18 -0.20 -11.34 -4.51
N GLU A 19 0.57 -11.12 -5.58
CA GLU A 19 1.60 -12.06 -6.07
C GLU A 19 2.78 -12.17 -5.11
N TYR A 20 3.72 -13.07 -5.37
CA TYR A 20 4.94 -13.19 -4.57
C TYR A 20 5.72 -11.87 -4.51
N GLY A 21 6.14 -11.48 -3.31
CA GLY A 21 6.90 -10.27 -3.05
C GLY A 21 8.10 -10.55 -2.15
N ASP A 22 9.27 -10.09 -2.59
CA ASP A 22 10.53 -10.18 -1.86
C ASP A 22 11.25 -8.82 -1.76
N THR A 23 10.59 -7.74 -2.15
CA THR A 23 11.09 -6.37 -1.99
C THR A 23 10.30 -5.64 -0.89
N ILE A 24 10.75 -4.43 -0.57
CA ILE A 24 10.09 -3.55 0.39
C ILE A 24 9.89 -2.21 -0.30
N ASP A 25 8.68 -1.66 -0.21
CA ASP A 25 8.35 -0.34 -0.70
C ASP A 25 7.90 0.57 0.45
N HIS A 26 8.12 1.88 0.23
CA HIS A 26 7.67 2.94 1.09
C HIS A 26 6.28 3.42 0.67
N VAL A 27 5.31 3.29 1.56
CA VAL A 27 3.95 3.80 1.37
C VAL A 27 3.97 5.31 1.08
N HIS A 28 4.66 6.07 1.94
CA HIS A 28 5.04 7.47 1.72
C HIS A 28 6.44 7.50 1.12
N PRO A 29 6.63 7.93 -0.15
CA PRO A 29 7.91 7.88 -0.83
C PRO A 29 9.01 8.67 -0.12
N GLN A 30 10.25 8.18 -0.15
CA GLN A 30 11.40 8.87 0.46
C GLN A 30 11.64 10.25 -0.15
N THR A 31 11.40 10.42 -1.46
CA THR A 31 11.50 11.71 -2.17
C THR A 31 10.56 12.77 -1.61
N PHE A 32 9.48 12.37 -0.94
CA PHE A 32 8.52 13.25 -0.28
C PHE A 32 8.64 13.22 1.25
N GLY A 33 9.74 12.69 1.80
CA GLY A 33 10.01 12.67 3.25
C GLY A 33 9.60 11.38 3.96
N GLY A 34 9.30 10.32 3.22
CA GLY A 34 9.11 8.96 3.73
C GLY A 34 10.29 8.46 4.55
N ARG A 35 10.02 7.96 5.76
CA ARG A 35 11.06 7.41 6.64
C ARG A 35 11.08 5.89 6.60
N ASP A 36 12.24 5.32 6.94
CA ASP A 36 12.42 3.87 7.12
C ASP A 36 11.83 3.40 8.46
N GLU A 37 10.50 3.56 8.60
CA GLU A 37 9.74 3.18 9.79
C GLU A 37 8.75 2.08 9.45
N LEU A 38 8.56 1.14 10.38
CA LEU A 38 7.74 -0.06 10.14
C LEU A 38 6.35 0.24 9.56
N PRO A 39 5.58 1.25 10.03
CA PRO A 39 4.28 1.58 9.44
C PRO A 39 4.35 2.14 8.01
N ASN A 40 5.52 2.66 7.59
CA ASN A 40 5.73 3.19 6.25
C ASN A 40 6.25 2.14 5.26
N MET A 41 6.60 0.93 5.70
CA MET A 41 7.29 -0.05 4.89
C MET A 41 6.49 -1.34 4.76
N ILE A 42 6.20 -1.76 3.53
CA ILE A 42 5.37 -2.93 3.22
C ILE A 42 6.09 -3.90 2.29
N CYS A 43 5.65 -5.15 2.26
CA CYS A 43 6.15 -6.14 1.30
C CYS A 43 5.53 -5.91 -0.09
N CYS A 44 6.34 -5.93 -1.15
CA CYS A 44 5.87 -5.82 -2.53
C CYS A 44 6.74 -6.62 -3.51
N CYS A 45 6.19 -6.94 -4.68
CA CYS A 45 6.97 -7.50 -5.80
C CYS A 45 7.78 -6.41 -6.49
N SER A 46 8.83 -6.80 -7.22
CA SER A 46 9.68 -5.88 -8.00
C SER A 46 8.89 -5.02 -8.97
N ASP A 47 7.88 -5.59 -9.62
CA ASP A 47 7.13 -4.94 -10.69
C ASP A 47 6.26 -3.81 -10.14
N CYS A 48 5.52 -4.08 -9.06
CA CYS A 48 4.73 -3.06 -8.40
C CYS A 48 5.61 -1.97 -7.76
N ASN A 49 6.74 -2.37 -7.15
CA ASN A 49 7.69 -1.42 -6.55
C ASN A 49 8.23 -0.45 -7.61
N THR A 50 8.68 -0.99 -8.75
CA THR A 50 9.19 -0.19 -9.88
C THR A 50 8.09 0.67 -10.50
N ALA A 51 6.88 0.12 -10.67
CA ALA A 51 5.76 0.85 -11.27
C ALA A 51 5.24 1.99 -10.38
N LYS A 52 5.24 1.82 -9.05
CA LYS A 52 4.90 2.90 -8.12
C LYS A 52 6.00 3.94 -8.03
N SER A 53 7.26 3.50 -7.94
CA SER A 53 8.40 4.41 -7.84
C SER A 53 8.20 5.46 -6.73
N HIS A 54 8.28 6.74 -7.07
CA HIS A 54 8.09 7.87 -6.17
C HIS A 54 6.63 8.33 -6.03
N ASP A 55 5.66 7.65 -6.64
CA ASP A 55 4.27 8.10 -6.58
C ASP A 55 3.65 7.82 -5.21
N GLU A 56 2.78 8.72 -4.78
CA GLU A 56 1.97 8.52 -3.57
C GLU A 56 1.11 7.27 -3.71
N VAL A 57 1.17 6.38 -2.72
CA VAL A 57 0.56 5.05 -2.81
C VAL A 57 -0.94 5.10 -3.11
N GLU A 58 -1.66 6.08 -2.56
CA GLU A 58 -3.10 6.21 -2.71
C GLU A 58 -3.45 6.55 -4.16
N ILE A 59 -2.69 7.47 -4.77
CA ILE A 59 -2.89 7.91 -6.14
C ILE A 59 -2.56 6.77 -7.09
N TRP A 60 -1.38 6.16 -6.94
CA TRP A 60 -0.91 5.13 -7.86
C TRP A 60 -1.75 3.86 -7.76
N TYR A 61 -1.94 3.32 -6.55
CA TYR A 61 -2.52 1.98 -6.37
C TYR A 61 -3.99 1.93 -6.79
N PHE A 62 -4.74 3.00 -6.57
CA PHE A 62 -6.16 2.99 -6.89
C PHE A 62 -6.46 3.13 -8.38
N GLN A 63 -5.49 3.62 -9.16
CA GLN A 63 -5.58 3.67 -10.63
C GLN A 63 -5.26 2.31 -11.27
N GLN A 64 -4.78 1.34 -10.51
CA GLN A 64 -4.41 0.02 -11.04
C GLN A 64 -5.67 -0.83 -11.30
N ASP A 65 -5.68 -1.56 -12.41
CA ASP A 65 -6.77 -2.48 -12.74
C ASP A 65 -6.94 -3.57 -11.67
N PHE A 66 -5.83 -4.00 -11.07
CA PHE A 66 -5.80 -4.97 -9.98
C PHE A 66 -6.08 -4.38 -8.60
N PHE A 67 -6.49 -3.10 -8.47
CA PHE A 67 -6.84 -2.52 -7.18
C PHE A 67 -7.87 -3.38 -6.44
N ASN A 68 -7.59 -3.66 -5.17
CA ASN A 68 -8.46 -4.41 -4.28
C ASN A 68 -8.59 -3.66 -2.93
N GLN A 69 -9.84 -3.45 -2.51
CA GLN A 69 -10.16 -2.72 -1.28
C GLN A 69 -9.66 -3.45 -0.02
N ASP A 70 -9.68 -4.78 0.04
CA ASP A 70 -9.22 -5.53 1.21
C ASP A 70 -7.70 -5.45 1.38
N ARG A 71 -6.95 -5.49 0.27
CA ARG A 71 -5.52 -5.21 0.28
C ARG A 71 -5.22 -3.79 0.76
N TRP A 72 -5.97 -2.80 0.28
CA TRP A 72 -5.84 -1.43 0.77
C TRP A 72 -6.14 -1.32 2.27
N ASN A 73 -7.22 -1.95 2.74
CA ASN A 73 -7.57 -1.98 4.17
C ASN A 73 -6.44 -2.60 5.00
N LYS A 74 -5.74 -3.63 4.49
CA LYS A 74 -4.56 -4.23 5.14
C LYS A 74 -3.39 -3.24 5.19
N ILE A 75 -3.16 -2.48 4.12
CA ILE A 75 -2.13 -1.41 4.09
C ILE A 75 -2.46 -0.33 5.13
N GLU A 76 -3.69 0.18 5.18
CA GLU A 76 -4.10 1.19 6.16
C GLU A 76 -3.95 0.68 7.60
N GLN A 77 -4.34 -0.57 7.88
CA GLN A 77 -4.13 -1.19 9.19
C GLN A 77 -2.65 -1.30 9.56
N TRP A 78 -1.78 -1.62 8.58
CA TRP A 78 -0.34 -1.68 8.80
C TRP A 78 0.28 -0.30 9.08
N ARG A 79 -0.21 0.75 8.41
CA ARG A 79 0.19 2.14 8.62
C ARG A 79 -0.24 2.66 9.99
N ASP A 80 -1.41 2.25 10.45
CA ASP A 80 -1.98 2.67 11.74
C ASP A 80 -1.63 1.67 12.85
N ASN A 81 -0.35 1.61 13.24
CA ASN A 81 0.09 0.80 14.37
C ASN A 81 -0.33 1.36 15.75
N ARG A 82 -1.26 2.35 15.82
CA ARG A 82 -1.67 3.02 17.07
C ARG A 82 -3.19 3.20 17.26
N ALA A 83 -4.05 2.96 16.27
CA ALA A 83 -5.50 3.01 16.41
C ALA A 83 -6.20 2.09 15.38
N PRO A 84 -7.46 1.66 15.60
CA PRO A 84 -8.23 1.03 14.54
C PRO A 84 -8.42 2.02 13.39
N ALA A 85 -7.78 1.74 12.24
CA ALA A 85 -7.87 2.57 11.05
C ALA A 85 -9.33 2.93 10.73
N GLN A 86 -9.62 4.23 10.60
CA GLN A 86 -10.91 4.69 10.09
C GLN A 86 -11.16 4.01 8.74
N ARG A 87 -12.25 3.24 8.63
CA ARG A 87 -12.54 2.48 7.41
C ARG A 87 -12.91 3.44 6.30
N LYS A 88 -11.95 3.73 5.42
CA LYS A 88 -12.18 4.51 4.21
C LYS A 88 -12.67 3.60 3.09
N ARG A 89 -13.83 3.91 2.51
CA ARG A 89 -14.34 3.25 1.30
C ARG A 89 -14.12 4.18 0.11
N TYR A 90 -13.39 3.68 -0.90
CA TYR A 90 -13.12 4.43 -2.12
C TYR A 90 -14.08 4.00 -3.22
N ILE A 91 -14.68 4.99 -3.88
CA ILE A 91 -15.63 4.76 -4.98
C ILE A 91 -14.92 5.14 -6.28
N ARG A 92 -14.81 4.18 -7.20
CA ARG A 92 -14.32 4.41 -8.57
C ARG A 92 -15.33 5.30 -9.30
N GLY A 93 -14.85 6.41 -9.87
CA GLY A 93 -15.64 7.31 -10.72
C GLY A 93 -15.87 6.73 -12.13
N ARG A 94 -16.44 7.52 -13.03
CA ARG A 94 -16.84 7.10 -14.40
C ARG A 94 -15.69 6.60 -15.30
N GLU A 95 -14.43 6.73 -14.87
CA GLU A 95 -13.24 6.34 -15.65
C GLU A 95 -12.26 5.47 -14.84
N GLY A 96 -12.73 4.80 -13.78
CA GLY A 96 -11.86 3.99 -12.91
C GLY A 96 -10.99 4.83 -11.96
N ILE A 97 -10.84 6.13 -12.21
CA ILE A 97 -10.18 7.07 -11.30
C ILE A 97 -11.02 7.21 -10.02
N PRO A 98 -10.44 7.02 -8.83
CA PRO A 98 -11.13 7.22 -7.56
C PRO A 98 -11.40 8.70 -7.36
N THR A 99 -12.68 9.08 -7.31
CA THR A 99 -13.06 10.49 -7.23
C THR A 99 -13.48 10.92 -5.83
N LYS A 100 -13.81 9.97 -4.93
CA LYS A 100 -14.24 10.26 -3.55
C LYS A 100 -13.84 9.15 -2.57
N CYS A 101 -13.28 9.57 -1.44
CA CYS A 101 -13.14 8.77 -0.22
C CYS A 101 -14.34 9.03 0.69
N ILE A 102 -15.00 7.97 1.16
CA ILE A 102 -16.00 8.06 2.25
C ILE A 102 -15.35 7.48 3.51
N VAL A 103 -15.30 8.25 4.59
CA VAL A 103 -14.95 7.73 5.92
C VAL A 103 -16.20 7.09 6.50
N LEU A 104 -16.13 5.79 6.82
CA LEU A 104 -17.21 5.03 7.46
C LEU A 104 -17.19 5.19 8.99
#